data_AF-A0A6I5CB66-F1
#
_entry.id   AF-A0A6I5CB66-F1
#
_cell.length_a   1.000
_cell.length_b   1.000
_cell.length_c   1.000
_cell.angle_alpha   90.00
_cell.angle_beta   90.00
_cell.angle_gamma   90.00
#
_symmetry.space_group_name_H-M   'P 1'
#
loop_
_entity.id
_entity.type
_entity.pdbx_description
1 polymer ?
#
loop_
_entity_poly.entity_id
_entity_poly.type
_entity_poly.pdbx_seq_one_letter_code
_entity_poly.pdbx_strand_id
1 'polypeptide(L)'
;MGEQQHVKFPQEVIDEYAALGIDLPALFSAGDLGTRMGVRITEASAERVVGTMPVEGNTQPYGLLHGGASAVLAETLGSVGAMLHGGSSRIAVGVDLNCTHHRGA
;
A
#
# COMPACT_ATOMS: atom_id res chain seq x y z
N MET A 1 -13.62 13.49 -13.79
CA MET A 1 -13.00 13.94 -12.52
C MET A 1 -13.27 12.84 -11.51
N GLY A 2 -12.30 11.95 -11.29
CA GLY A 2 -12.46 10.83 -10.37
C GLY A 2 -12.47 11.33 -8.93
N GLU A 3 -13.35 10.78 -8.10
CA GLU A 3 -13.37 11.04 -6.66
C GLU A 3 -11.97 10.78 -6.10
N GLN A 4 -11.37 11.79 -5.45
CA GLN A 4 -10.20 11.56 -4.63
C GLN A 4 -10.67 10.77 -3.42
N GLN A 5 -10.53 9.45 -3.49
CA GLN A 5 -10.86 8.58 -2.37
C GLN A 5 -9.86 8.84 -1.24
N HIS A 6 -10.35 9.37 -0.13
CA HIS A 6 -9.53 9.76 1.01
C HIS A 6 -9.06 8.51 1.78
N VAL A 7 -7.75 8.37 1.96
CA VAL A 7 -7.17 7.34 2.81
C VAL A 7 -7.55 7.65 4.26
N LYS A 8 -8.07 6.66 4.99
CA LYS A 8 -8.36 6.83 6.42
C LYS A 8 -7.08 6.62 7.23
N PHE A 9 -6.61 7.68 7.88
CA PHE A 9 -5.54 7.63 8.88
C PHE A 9 -6.09 7.96 10.27
N PRO A 10 -5.54 7.38 11.35
CA PRO A 10 -5.77 7.87 12.71
C PRO A 10 -5.32 9.33 12.86
N GLN A 11 -5.98 10.09 13.72
CA GLN A 11 -5.70 11.53 13.89
C GLN A 11 -4.29 11.76 14.43
N GLU A 12 -3.83 10.91 15.35
CA GLU A 12 -2.49 10.95 15.91
C GLU A 12 -1.39 10.79 14.86
N VAL A 13 -1.62 9.96 13.83
CA VAL A 13 -0.69 9.78 12.71
C VAL A 13 -0.68 11.05 11.84
N ILE A 14 -1.85 11.63 11.57
CA ILE A 14 -1.95 12.89 10.83
C ILE A 14 -1.18 13.99 11.56
N ASP A 15 -1.43 14.15 12.86
CA ASP A 15 -0.81 15.19 13.68
C ASP A 15 0.71 15.05 13.75
N GLU A 16 1.22 13.83 13.96
CA GLU A 16 2.67 13.55 14.01
C GLU A 16 3.36 13.94 12.70
N TYR A 17 2.87 13.46 11.57
CA TYR A 17 3.53 13.66 10.28
C TYR A 17 3.30 15.07 9.72
N ALA A 18 2.14 15.68 9.98
CA ALA A 18 1.87 17.08 9.62
C ALA A 18 2.79 18.05 10.38
N ALA A 19 3.09 17.78 11.65
CA ALA A 19 4.05 18.57 12.43
C ALA A 19 5.47 18.54 11.83
N LEU A 20 5.79 17.53 11.03
CA LEU A 20 7.05 17.38 10.31
C LEU A 20 7.01 17.95 8.88
N GLY A 21 5.87 18.51 8.45
CA GLY A 21 5.67 19.01 7.09
C GLY A 21 5.63 17.91 6.03
N ILE A 22 5.33 16.67 6.42
CA ILE A 22 5.28 15.51 5.52
C ILE A 22 3.86 15.40 4.94
N ASP A 23 3.77 15.21 3.63
CA ASP A 23 2.53 14.85 2.94
C ASP A 23 2.27 13.34 3.10
N LEU A 24 1.41 12.96 4.06
CA LEU A 24 1.12 11.54 4.32
C LEU A 24 0.50 10.83 3.10
N PRO A 25 -0.55 11.37 2.44
CA PRO A 25 -1.07 10.76 1.22
C PRO A 25 0.00 10.48 0.16
N ALA A 26 0.91 11.42 -0.08
CA ALA A 26 1.99 11.23 -1.04
C ALA A 26 2.99 10.16 -0.56
N LEU A 27 3.39 10.19 0.71
CA LEU A 27 4.36 9.23 1.28
C LEU A 27 3.83 7.79 1.21
N PHE A 28 2.53 7.59 1.42
CA PHE A 28 1.91 6.27 1.44
C PHE A 28 1.12 5.93 0.15
N SER A 29 1.44 6.59 -0.96
CA SER A 29 0.78 6.45 -2.28
C SER A 29 1.08 5.15 -3.04
N ALA A 30 1.69 4.14 -2.40
CA ALA A 30 2.20 2.91 -3.01
C ALA A 30 3.37 3.07 -4.00
N GLY A 31 3.93 4.29 -4.15
CA GLY A 31 5.09 4.58 -5.00
C GLY A 31 4.83 4.37 -6.50
N ASP A 32 5.88 4.46 -7.32
CA ASP A 32 5.78 4.39 -8.78
C ASP A 32 5.20 3.07 -9.30
N LEU A 33 5.65 1.95 -8.74
CA LEU A 33 5.18 0.62 -9.16
C LEU A 33 3.72 0.41 -8.75
N GLY A 34 3.36 0.69 -7.50
CA GLY A 34 1.98 0.59 -7.03
C GLY A 34 1.04 1.49 -7.84
N THR A 35 1.47 2.71 -8.15
CA THR A 35 0.71 3.63 -9.02
C THR A 35 0.48 3.05 -10.42
N ARG A 36 1.50 2.47 -11.06
CA ARG A 36 1.36 1.82 -12.38
C ARG A 36 0.41 0.62 -12.35
N MET A 37 0.38 -0.10 -11.24
CA MET A 37 -0.47 -1.27 -11.04
C MET A 37 -1.88 -0.90 -10.52
N GLY A 38 -2.15 0.38 -10.27
CA GLY A 38 -3.44 0.84 -9.77
C GLY A 38 -3.70 0.46 -8.30
N VAL A 39 -2.66 0.26 -7.50
CA VAL A 39 -2.78 0.05 -6.05
C VAL A 39 -3.35 1.31 -5.41
N ARG A 40 -4.34 1.14 -4.55
CA ARG A 40 -4.98 2.20 -3.77
C ARG A 40 -5.04 1.80 -2.31
N ILE A 41 -4.39 2.56 -1.46
CA ILE A 41 -4.55 2.45 0.00
C ILE A 41 -5.88 3.11 0.37
N THR A 42 -6.67 2.46 1.22
CA THR A 42 -7.97 2.97 1.68
C THR A 42 -7.96 3.26 3.18
N GLU A 43 -7.15 2.52 3.95
CA GLU A 43 -6.99 2.69 5.40
C GLU A 43 -5.54 2.38 5.76
N ALA A 44 -4.94 3.15 6.67
CA ALA A 44 -3.57 2.90 7.12
C ALA A 44 -3.35 3.37 8.56
N SER A 45 -3.01 2.42 9.43
CA SER A 45 -2.54 2.62 10.80
C SER A 45 -1.40 1.63 11.11
N ALA A 46 -0.80 1.75 12.31
CA ALA A 46 0.21 0.81 12.78
C ALA A 46 -0.35 -0.60 13.01
N GLU A 47 -1.65 -0.73 13.24
CA GLU A 47 -2.36 -2.00 13.50
C GLU A 47 -2.92 -2.63 12.23
N ARG A 48 -3.29 -1.82 11.24
CA ARG A 48 -3.97 -2.30 10.04
C ARG A 48 -3.77 -1.40 8.84
N VAL A 49 -3.40 -2.01 7.71
CA VAL A 49 -3.39 -1.35 6.40
C VAL A 49 -4.32 -2.10 5.45
N VAL A 50 -5.12 -1.34 4.70
CA VAL A 50 -6.07 -1.87 3.72
C VAL A 50 -5.82 -1.16 2.40
N GLY A 51 -5.78 -1.94 1.33
CA GLY A 51 -5.76 -1.41 -0.02
C GLY A 51 -6.29 -2.40 -1.02
N THR A 52 -6.46 -1.90 -2.24
CA THR A 52 -7.01 -2.65 -3.38
C THR A 52 -6.12 -2.46 -4.60
N MET A 53 -6.21 -3.38 -5.54
CA MET A 53 -5.53 -3.32 -6.84
C MET A 53 -6.44 -4.00 -7.86
N PRO A 54 -6.66 -3.41 -9.05
CA PRO A 54 -7.49 -4.04 -10.08
C PRO A 54 -6.83 -5.30 -10.62
N VAL A 55 -7.66 -6.28 -11.02
CA VAL A 55 -7.17 -7.46 -11.79
C VAL A 55 -6.84 -7.04 -13.22
N GLU A 56 -7.70 -6.23 -13.84
CA GLU A 56 -7.48 -5.67 -15.17
C GLU A 56 -6.16 -4.89 -15.21
N GLY A 57 -5.34 -5.15 -16.24
CA GLY A 57 -4.01 -4.57 -16.40
C GLY A 57 -2.90 -5.28 -15.61
N ASN A 58 -3.24 -6.14 -14.63
CA ASN A 58 -2.29 -6.87 -13.79
C ASN A 58 -2.34 -8.40 -14.04
N THR A 59 -2.85 -8.83 -15.19
CA THR A 59 -3.02 -10.23 -15.55
C THR A 59 -1.74 -10.84 -16.13
N GLN A 60 -1.51 -12.12 -15.88
CA GLN A 60 -0.54 -12.93 -16.60
C GLN A 60 -1.13 -13.42 -17.96
N PRO A 61 -0.33 -13.99 -18.90
CA PRO A 61 -0.75 -14.28 -20.28
C PRO A 61 -2.00 -15.16 -20.45
N TYR A 62 -2.36 -15.94 -19.43
CA TYR A 62 -3.55 -16.78 -19.38
C TYR A 62 -4.81 -16.03 -18.88
N GLY A 63 -4.73 -14.71 -18.68
CA GLY A 63 -5.87 -13.86 -18.32
C GLY A 63 -6.24 -13.87 -16.83
N LEU A 64 -5.48 -14.55 -15.98
CA LEU A 64 -5.64 -14.52 -14.51
C LEU A 64 -4.77 -13.43 -13.89
N LEU A 65 -5.07 -13.00 -12.67
CA LEU A 65 -4.19 -12.15 -11.88
C LEU A 65 -2.77 -12.73 -11.80
N HIS A 66 -1.75 -11.93 -12.12
CA HIS A 66 -0.35 -12.34 -12.00
C HIS A 66 0.03 -12.51 -10.52
N GLY A 67 0.64 -13.63 -10.14
CA GLY A 67 1.01 -13.90 -8.75
C GLY A 67 1.94 -12.84 -8.14
N GLY A 68 2.91 -12.37 -8.93
CA GLY A 68 3.76 -11.23 -8.57
C GLY A 68 3.00 -9.91 -8.37
N ALA A 69 1.82 -9.71 -8.98
CA ALA A 69 1.01 -8.53 -8.73
C ALA A 69 0.36 -8.59 -7.34
N SER A 70 -0.11 -9.77 -6.93
CA SER A 70 -0.54 -10.01 -5.54
C SER A 70 0.60 -9.77 -4.55
N ALA A 71 1.82 -10.18 -4.90
CA ALA A 71 3.00 -9.94 -4.07
C ALA A 71 3.33 -8.44 -3.96
N VAL A 72 3.23 -7.67 -5.05
CA VAL A 72 3.40 -6.20 -4.99
C VAL A 72 2.37 -5.56 -4.07
N LEU A 73 1.09 -5.95 -4.18
CA LEU A 73 0.06 -5.44 -3.27
C LEU A 73 0.40 -5.78 -1.82
N ALA A 74 0.77 -7.03 -1.53
CA ALA A 74 1.13 -7.46 -0.18
C ALA A 74 2.34 -6.70 0.38
N GLU A 75 3.43 -6.59 -0.39
CA GLU A 75 4.65 -5.87 -0.01
C GLU A 75 4.36 -4.39 0.29
N THR A 76 3.54 -3.76 -0.55
CA THR A 76 3.15 -2.35 -0.38
C THR A 76 2.40 -2.16 0.94
N LEU A 77 1.37 -2.96 1.20
CA LEU A 77 0.58 -2.85 2.43
C LEU A 77 1.42 -3.15 3.68
N GLY A 78 2.28 -4.17 3.61
CA GLY A 78 3.20 -4.51 4.70
C GLY A 78 4.20 -3.40 4.99
N SER A 79 4.79 -2.80 3.95
CA SER A 79 5.75 -1.70 4.08
C SER A 79 5.13 -0.46 4.69
N VAL A 80 3.93 -0.07 4.25
CA VAL A 80 3.17 1.04 4.85
C VAL A 80 2.92 0.79 6.34
N GLY A 81 2.49 -0.43 6.69
CA GLY A 81 2.24 -0.80 8.09
C GLY A 81 3.50 -0.77 8.93
N ALA A 82 4.62 -1.28 8.41
CA ALA A 82 5.91 -1.27 9.10
C ALA A 82 6.45 0.16 9.31
N MET A 83 6.30 1.05 8.32
CA MET A 83 6.66 2.46 8.44
C MET A 83 5.83 3.16 9.53
N LEU A 84 4.51 2.96 9.52
CA LEU A 84 3.62 3.56 10.51
C LEU A 84 3.88 3.01 11.92
N HIS A 85 4.17 1.73 12.06
CA HIS A 85 4.56 1.12 13.33
C HIS A 85 5.91 1.62 13.83
N GLY A 86 6.84 1.94 12.92
CA GLY A 86 8.15 2.51 13.24
C GLY A 86 8.11 3.98 13.68
N GLY A 87 7.01 4.68 13.35
CA GLY A 87 6.86 6.13 13.54
C GLY A 87 7.76 6.94 12.59
N SER A 88 7.64 8.27 12.65
CA SER A 88 8.35 9.20 11.77
C SER A 88 9.89 9.19 11.90
N SER A 89 10.42 8.63 12.98
CA SER A 89 11.87 8.60 13.27
C SER A 89 12.63 7.44 12.63
N ARG A 90 11.93 6.50 11.99
CA ARG A 90 12.52 5.27 11.44
C ARG A 90 12.12 5.05 9.99
N ILE A 91 12.93 4.25 9.31
CA ILE A 91 12.66 3.78 7.95
C ILE A 91 12.64 2.25 7.98
N ALA A 92 11.54 1.67 7.51
CA ALA A 92 11.38 0.24 7.29
C ALA A 92 11.75 -0.10 5.84
N VAL A 93 12.39 -1.25 5.67
CA VAL A 93 12.74 -1.80 4.36
C VAL A 93 12.33 -3.26 4.31
N GLY A 94 11.76 -3.69 3.18
CA GLY A 94 11.44 -5.09 2.92
C GLY A 94 12.71 -5.93 2.92
N VAL A 95 12.65 -7.09 3.59
CA VAL A 95 13.78 -8.04 3.66
C VAL A 95 13.44 -9.35 2.96
N ASP A 96 12.25 -9.89 3.24
CA ASP A 96 11.75 -11.11 2.64
C ASP A 96 10.22 -11.05 2.53
N LEU A 97 9.68 -11.66 1.47
CA LEU A 97 8.26 -11.85 1.26
C LEU A 97 8.01 -13.25 0.69
N ASN A 98 7.11 -13.99 1.31
CA ASN A 98 6.57 -15.23 0.78
C ASN A 98 5.08 -15.09 0.48
N CYS A 99 4.63 -15.73 -0.60
CA CYS A 99 3.24 -15.70 -1.04
C CYS A 99 2.82 -17.11 -1.49
N THR A 100 1.69 -17.59 -0.98
CA THR A 100 1.00 -18.78 -1.51
C THR A 100 -0.28 -18.35 -2.19
N HIS A 101 -0.46 -18.72 -3.46
CA HIS A 101 -1.65 -18.36 -4.23
C HIS A 101 -2.72 -19.45 -4.11
N HIS A 102 -3.77 -19.19 -3.33
CA HIS A 102 -4.81 -20.17 -3.05
C HIS A 102 -5.84 -20.32 -4.19
N ARG A 103 -6.12 -19.24 -4.92
CA ARG A 103 -7.13 -19.21 -5.99
C ARG A 103 -6.76 -18.16 -7.04
N GLY A 104 -7.09 -18.45 -8.30
CA GLY A 104 -7.06 -17.45 -9.37
C GLY A 104 -8.19 -16.41 -9.23
N ALA A 105 -7.93 -15.23 -9.75
CA ALA A 105 -8.86 -14.11 -9.88
C ALA A 105 -8.82 -13.59 -11.31
#